data_AF-A0A2W1MWU9-F1
#
_entry.id   AF-A0A2W1MWU9-F1
#
_cell.length_a   1.000
_cell.length_b   1.000
_cell.length_c   1.000
_cell.angle_alpha   90.00
_cell.angle_beta   90.00
_cell.angle_gamma   90.00
#
_symmetry.space_group_name_H-M   'P 1'
#
loop_
_entity.id
_entity.type
_entity.pdbx_description
1 polymer ?
#
loop_
_entity_poly.entity_id
_entity_poly.type
_entity_poly.pdbx_seq_one_letter_code
_entity_poly.pdbx_strand_id
1 'polypeptide(L)'
;MKHLLLLAITCMQMVVFSQENQNIQFSKIETGSYAVFKTISKGYEKYVFEQAKKNWPVELFKEGDVYPKILVKRVGIIDEFYTADLPSYPAYYLTKASTTVVTVIDKKIYYYTWTASKGAVITYILTNGKVGSYIAEKEQLDNYRRAIKSKQSGSRDERKELNAAIAAKEAEENTLKGKSIKAIKVKLIDPNIDAGMFSIIPIGMEVTLTNGKVLKTKNLGGKTPYTDFESSTTGGNFAGGDFKVDNDTRNIPGDKITLKVWSKYNSSISAKLEHPLNYRNNAYYNFQGNGGAHGRSGARGGLGKDGKSVNITAEKMTINGNNVTKITIRDVSYRVLYEAKINIENTVTINAKGGNGGSGDSGFGRGNGAAGGDGGNGGQVSVSGSGASQIKMIIQVQGGNGGAGGKREESYNKDGRNGTRGANGTSNK
;
A
#
# COMPACT_ATOMS: atom_id res chain seq x y z
N MET A 1 -67.67 -30.45 -9.10
CA MET A 1 -67.70 -29.21 -8.30
C MET A 1 -67.01 -29.28 -6.92
N LYS A 2 -66.16 -30.29 -6.61
CA LYS A 2 -65.36 -30.34 -5.36
C LYS A 2 -63.85 -30.16 -5.56
N HIS A 3 -63.36 -30.14 -6.80
CA HIS A 3 -61.93 -29.95 -7.11
C HIS A 3 -61.55 -28.55 -7.59
N LEU A 4 -62.53 -27.69 -7.91
CA LEU A 4 -62.26 -26.29 -8.29
C LEU A 4 -62.10 -25.36 -7.08
N LEU A 5 -62.60 -25.76 -5.90
CA LEU A 5 -62.48 -24.96 -4.68
C LEU A 5 -61.14 -25.17 -3.94
N LEU A 6 -60.42 -26.26 -4.24
CA LEU A 6 -59.14 -26.57 -3.59
C LEU A 6 -57.95 -25.87 -4.28
N LEU A 7 -58.09 -25.46 -5.55
CA LEU A 7 -57.05 -24.75 -6.29
C LEU A 7 -57.05 -23.23 -6.03
N ALA A 8 -58.17 -22.68 -5.53
CA ALA A 8 -58.29 -21.26 -5.19
C ALA A 8 -57.74 -20.92 -3.79
N ILE A 9 -57.54 -21.91 -2.91
CA ILE A 9 -57.02 -21.71 -1.55
C ILE A 9 -55.49 -21.83 -1.48
N THR A 10 -54.83 -22.47 -2.45
CA THR A 10 -53.37 -22.60 -2.49
C THR A 10 -52.64 -21.42 -3.14
N CYS A 11 -53.34 -20.50 -3.79
CA CYS A 11 -52.75 -19.29 -4.40
C CYS A 11 -52.66 -18.08 -3.44
N MET A 12 -53.08 -18.21 -2.17
CA MET A 12 -53.29 -17.06 -1.28
C MET A 12 -52.20 -16.82 -0.22
N GLN A 13 -51.05 -17.49 -0.24
CA GLN A 13 -50.00 -17.28 0.79
C GLN A 13 -48.56 -17.24 0.27
N MET A 14 -48.33 -16.66 -0.91
CA MET A 14 -47.06 -15.98 -1.15
C MET A 14 -47.24 -14.47 -0.95
N VAL A 15 -47.63 -14.10 0.28
CA VAL A 15 -47.33 -12.75 0.75
C VAL A 15 -45.81 -12.73 0.87
N VAL A 16 -45.15 -12.27 -0.20
CA VAL A 16 -43.78 -11.83 -0.16
C VAL A 16 -43.77 -10.72 0.89
N PHE A 17 -43.47 -11.07 2.15
CA PHE A 17 -43.21 -10.08 3.19
C PHE A 17 -41.99 -9.31 2.72
N SER A 18 -42.25 -8.24 1.99
CA SER A 18 -41.22 -7.36 1.49
C SER A 18 -40.53 -6.79 2.71
N GLN A 19 -39.32 -7.28 2.99
CA GLN A 19 -38.49 -6.75 4.08
C GLN A 19 -38.47 -5.23 4.00
N GLU A 20 -38.99 -4.58 5.03
CA GLU A 20 -39.09 -3.12 5.13
C GLU A 20 -37.70 -2.50 5.34
N ASN A 21 -37.48 -1.31 4.77
CA ASN A 21 -36.26 -0.55 5.02
C ASN A 21 -36.27 0.05 6.43
N GLN A 22 -35.12 0.59 6.84
CA GLN A 22 -35.02 1.19 8.15
C GLN A 22 -35.90 2.43 8.32
N ASN A 23 -36.14 3.25 7.30
CA ASN A 23 -37.06 4.40 7.43
C ASN A 23 -38.46 3.98 7.88
N ILE A 24 -38.99 2.87 7.35
CA ILE A 24 -40.27 2.29 7.76
C ILE A 24 -40.17 1.63 9.14
N GLN A 25 -39.06 0.95 9.46
CA GLN A 25 -38.90 0.34 10.78
C GLN A 25 -38.79 1.40 11.89
N PHE A 26 -38.13 2.52 11.62
CA PHE A 26 -37.99 3.65 12.53
C PHE A 26 -39.31 4.39 12.75
N SER A 27 -40.22 4.45 11.76
CA SER A 27 -41.54 5.04 11.95
C SER A 27 -42.45 4.24 12.90
N LYS A 28 -42.06 3.01 13.25
CA LYS A 28 -42.79 2.14 14.20
C LYS A 28 -42.36 2.33 15.66
N ILE A 29 -41.35 3.15 15.90
CA ILE A 29 -40.83 3.49 17.23
C ILE A 29 -40.85 5.00 17.44
N GLU A 30 -40.74 5.43 18.70
CA GLU A 30 -40.79 6.83 19.09
C GLU A 30 -39.55 7.23 19.89
N THR A 31 -39.23 8.53 19.91
CA THR A 31 -38.25 9.08 20.86
C THR A 31 -38.72 8.78 22.29
N GLY A 32 -37.84 8.24 23.12
CA GLY A 32 -38.23 7.83 24.46
C GLY A 32 -37.18 7.03 25.23
N SER A 33 -37.59 6.49 26.38
CA SER A 33 -36.74 5.66 27.22
C SER A 33 -37.04 4.18 26.98
N TYR A 34 -36.00 3.38 26.69
CA TYR A 34 -36.14 1.97 26.35
C TYR A 34 -35.44 1.07 27.36
N ALA A 35 -36.09 -0.04 27.73
CA ALA A 35 -35.43 -1.08 28.50
C ALA A 35 -34.30 -1.71 27.68
N VAL A 36 -33.19 -2.05 28.35
CA VAL A 36 -31.96 -2.51 27.71
C VAL A 36 -31.69 -3.95 28.11
N PHE A 37 -31.54 -4.81 27.12
CA PHE A 37 -31.18 -6.21 27.28
C PHE A 37 -29.75 -6.41 26.81
N LYS A 38 -28.84 -6.69 27.74
CA LYS A 38 -27.40 -6.88 27.47
C LYS A 38 -27.09 -8.35 27.24
N THR A 39 -26.30 -8.64 26.22
CA THR A 39 -25.79 -9.99 25.99
C THR A 39 -24.73 -10.37 27.03
N ILE A 40 -24.88 -11.54 27.65
CA ILE A 40 -23.92 -12.12 28.60
C ILE A 40 -23.54 -13.53 28.12
N SER A 41 -22.24 -13.85 28.16
CA SER A 41 -21.74 -15.20 27.91
C SER A 41 -21.89 -16.06 29.16
N LYS A 42 -22.53 -17.23 29.01
CA LYS A 42 -22.65 -18.29 30.02
C LYS A 42 -21.77 -19.51 29.70
N GLY A 43 -20.74 -19.34 28.88
CA GLY A 43 -19.86 -20.40 28.41
C GLY A 43 -19.53 -20.27 26.92
N TYR A 44 -18.81 -21.24 26.36
CA TYR A 44 -18.41 -21.25 24.96
C TYR A 44 -19.65 -21.16 24.05
N GLU A 45 -19.78 -20.03 23.34
CA GLU A 45 -20.86 -19.69 22.40
C GLU A 45 -22.29 -19.74 22.96
N LYS A 46 -22.44 -19.77 24.29
CA LYS A 46 -23.74 -19.72 24.97
C LYS A 46 -24.00 -18.30 25.44
N TYR A 47 -24.87 -17.60 24.73
CA TYR A 47 -25.27 -16.24 25.06
C TYR A 47 -26.71 -16.18 25.55
N VAL A 48 -26.95 -15.33 26.55
CA VAL A 48 -28.30 -14.98 27.03
C VAL A 48 -28.41 -13.47 27.15
N PHE A 49 -29.65 -12.98 27.13
CA PHE A 49 -29.94 -11.58 27.42
C PHE A 49 -30.30 -11.40 28.89
N GLU A 50 -29.69 -10.40 29.53
CA GLU A 50 -30.06 -9.94 30.87
C GLU A 50 -30.52 -8.49 30.80
N GLN A 51 -31.65 -8.18 31.44
CA GLN A 51 -32.18 -6.83 31.47
C GLN A 51 -31.34 -5.95 32.41
N ALA A 52 -30.83 -4.84 31.90
CA ALA A 52 -30.12 -3.85 32.69
C ALA A 52 -31.08 -3.04 33.58
N LYS A 53 -30.58 -2.55 34.71
CA LYS A 53 -31.37 -1.77 35.69
C LYS A 53 -31.84 -0.41 35.17
N LYS A 54 -31.10 0.20 34.23
CA LYS A 54 -31.36 1.54 33.71
C LYS A 54 -31.79 1.48 32.25
N ASN A 55 -32.87 2.17 31.93
CA ASN A 55 -33.30 2.40 30.57
C ASN A 55 -32.38 3.40 29.86
N TRP A 56 -32.29 3.32 28.53
CA TRP A 56 -31.53 4.27 27.72
C TRP A 56 -32.47 5.18 26.93
N PRO A 57 -32.28 6.52 27.01
CA PRO A 57 -32.95 7.45 26.12
C PRO A 57 -32.49 7.30 24.66
N VAL A 58 -33.45 7.31 23.76
CA VAL A 58 -33.26 7.29 22.30
C VAL A 58 -33.99 8.47 21.71
N GLU A 59 -33.30 9.23 20.85
CA GLU A 59 -33.86 10.38 20.13
C GLU A 59 -33.73 10.14 18.63
N LEU A 60 -34.88 10.23 17.94
CA LEU A 60 -35.01 10.03 16.51
C LEU A 60 -35.09 11.38 15.82
N PHE A 61 -34.28 11.59 14.79
CA PHE A 61 -34.32 12.82 14.01
C PHE A 61 -34.95 12.51 12.66
N LYS A 62 -36.13 13.06 12.42
CA LYS A 62 -36.91 12.88 11.20
C LYS A 62 -36.78 14.11 10.31
N GLU A 63 -36.54 13.89 9.02
CA GLU A 63 -36.50 14.93 7.98
C GLU A 63 -37.38 14.47 6.81
N GLY A 64 -38.58 15.04 6.68
CA GLY A 64 -39.58 14.50 5.74
C GLY A 64 -39.94 13.06 6.11
N ASP A 65 -39.85 12.13 5.15
CA ASP A 65 -40.13 10.70 5.35
C ASP A 65 -38.90 9.86 5.71
N VAL A 66 -37.75 10.49 5.94
CA VAL A 66 -36.50 9.79 6.26
C VAL A 66 -36.02 10.08 7.68
N TYR A 67 -35.24 9.14 8.22
CA TYR A 67 -34.57 9.27 9.51
C TYR A 67 -33.06 9.30 9.27
N PRO A 68 -32.43 10.45 9.01
CA PRO A 68 -31.00 10.51 8.67
C PRO A 68 -30.08 10.12 9.83
N LYS A 69 -30.53 10.29 11.08
CA LYS A 69 -29.73 10.04 12.28
C LYS A 69 -30.58 9.61 13.48
N ILE A 70 -29.95 8.87 14.39
CA ILE A 70 -30.46 8.49 15.71
C ILE A 70 -29.39 8.83 16.75
N LEU A 71 -29.82 9.36 17.90
CA LEU A 71 -29.00 9.54 19.09
C LEU A 71 -29.41 8.53 20.14
N VAL A 72 -28.44 7.83 20.71
CA VAL A 72 -28.66 6.95 21.86
C VAL A 72 -27.79 7.40 23.01
N LYS A 73 -28.42 7.65 24.16
CA LYS A 73 -27.75 8.13 25.38
C LYS A 73 -27.45 6.97 26.30
N ARG A 74 -26.33 6.30 26.07
CA ARG A 74 -25.96 5.09 26.80
C ARG A 74 -25.75 5.39 28.28
N VAL A 75 -26.62 4.84 29.13
CA VAL A 75 -26.64 5.03 30.60
C VAL A 75 -26.74 6.51 31.02
N GLY A 76 -27.13 7.42 30.10
CA GLY A 76 -27.15 8.87 30.33
C GLY A 76 -25.76 9.52 30.46
N ILE A 77 -24.68 8.84 30.03
CA ILE A 77 -23.29 9.30 30.20
C ILE A 77 -22.60 9.52 28.84
N ILE A 78 -22.94 8.73 27.83
CA ILE A 78 -22.31 8.79 26.51
C ILE A 78 -23.38 9.05 25.45
N ASP A 79 -23.22 10.14 24.71
CA ASP A 79 -24.06 10.49 23.57
C ASP A 79 -23.45 9.89 22.30
N GLU A 80 -24.15 8.93 21.70
CA GLU A 80 -23.72 8.27 20.48
C GLU A 80 -24.66 8.61 19.31
N PHE A 81 -24.15 9.38 18.35
CA PHE A 81 -24.83 9.63 17.09
C PHE A 81 -24.52 8.54 16.07
N TYR A 82 -25.57 7.95 15.50
CA TYR A 82 -25.46 7.04 14.37
C TYR A 82 -26.17 7.65 13.16
N THR A 83 -25.51 7.61 12.01
CA THR A 83 -26.03 8.11 10.73
C THR A 83 -26.41 6.95 9.83
N ALA A 84 -27.48 7.11 9.06
CA ALA A 84 -27.92 6.12 8.08
C ALA A 84 -26.77 5.71 7.13
N ASP A 85 -26.63 4.41 6.85
CA ASP A 85 -25.64 3.92 5.87
C ASP A 85 -25.97 4.39 4.44
N LEU A 86 -27.24 4.70 4.20
CA LEU A 86 -27.81 5.25 2.99
C LEU A 86 -29.06 6.08 3.33
N PRO A 87 -29.17 7.35 2.90
CA PRO A 87 -30.33 8.19 3.24
C PRO A 87 -31.68 7.69 2.69
N SER A 88 -31.71 7.28 1.42
CA SER A 88 -32.91 6.83 0.69
C SER A 88 -33.41 5.46 1.16
N TYR A 89 -32.48 4.54 1.43
CA TYR A 89 -32.80 3.14 1.74
C TYR A 89 -31.83 2.54 2.77
N PRO A 90 -31.91 2.99 4.04
CA PRO A 90 -30.99 2.53 5.06
C PRO A 90 -31.26 1.07 5.43
N ALA A 91 -30.18 0.32 5.63
CA ALA A 91 -30.17 -1.02 6.22
C ALA A 91 -29.68 -0.98 7.68
N TYR A 92 -28.87 0.02 8.03
CA TYR A 92 -28.34 0.19 9.38
C TYR A 92 -27.82 1.62 9.55
N TYR A 93 -27.51 1.97 10.80
CA TYR A 93 -26.91 3.24 11.18
C TYR A 93 -25.55 2.96 11.80
N LEU A 94 -24.56 3.79 11.49
CA LEU A 94 -23.18 3.63 11.96
C LEU A 94 -22.59 4.94 12.47
N THR A 95 -21.55 4.84 13.27
CA THR A 95 -20.73 5.97 13.69
C THR A 95 -19.32 5.84 13.11
N LYS A 96 -18.65 6.97 12.84
CA LYS A 96 -17.27 6.96 12.29
C LYS A 96 -16.24 6.34 13.24
N ALA A 97 -16.55 6.29 14.53
CA ALA A 97 -15.61 5.86 15.57
C ALA A 97 -15.72 4.38 15.96
N SER A 98 -16.68 3.62 15.41
CA SER A 98 -16.97 2.26 15.87
C SER A 98 -17.46 1.35 14.75
N THR A 99 -17.16 0.06 14.88
CA THR A 99 -17.73 -1.01 14.04
C THR A 99 -19.13 -1.45 14.50
N THR A 100 -19.62 -0.87 15.61
CA THR A 100 -20.98 -1.10 16.09
C THR A 100 -21.98 -0.39 15.20
N VAL A 101 -23.03 -1.11 14.84
CA VAL A 101 -24.13 -0.61 14.02
C VAL A 101 -25.45 -0.76 14.76
N VAL A 102 -26.41 0.07 14.35
CA VAL A 102 -27.77 0.09 14.89
C VAL A 102 -28.77 -0.27 13.79
N THR A 103 -29.70 -1.17 14.10
CA THR A 103 -30.80 -1.55 13.20
C THR A 103 -32.08 -1.68 14.02
N VAL A 104 -33.21 -1.21 13.50
CA VAL A 104 -34.54 -1.38 14.07
C VAL A 104 -35.28 -2.49 13.33
N ILE A 105 -35.80 -3.47 14.07
CA ILE A 105 -36.65 -4.54 13.54
C ILE A 105 -37.76 -4.79 14.56
N ASP A 106 -39.03 -4.72 14.14
CA ASP A 106 -40.20 -5.03 14.96
C ASP A 106 -40.20 -4.34 16.33
N LYS A 107 -39.92 -3.02 16.31
CA LYS A 107 -39.84 -2.16 17.50
C LYS A 107 -38.73 -2.50 18.49
N LYS A 108 -37.70 -3.22 18.04
CA LYS A 108 -36.46 -3.48 18.78
C LYS A 108 -35.30 -2.79 18.08
N ILE A 109 -34.49 -2.07 18.86
CA ILE A 109 -33.26 -1.43 18.38
C ILE A 109 -32.10 -2.36 18.73
N TYR A 110 -31.50 -2.96 17.72
CA TYR A 110 -30.37 -3.88 17.84
C TYR A 110 -29.05 -3.12 17.78
N TYR A 111 -28.20 -3.38 18.76
CA TYR A 111 -26.80 -2.94 18.82
C TYR A 111 -25.89 -4.12 18.57
N TYR A 112 -25.11 -4.10 17.50
CA TYR A 112 -24.34 -5.28 17.12
C TYR A 112 -23.11 -4.93 16.27
N THR A 113 -22.19 -5.89 16.17
CA THR A 113 -21.18 -5.93 15.12
C THR A 113 -21.55 -6.99 14.10
N TRP A 114 -21.11 -6.84 12.85
CA TRP A 114 -21.46 -7.79 11.79
C TRP A 114 -20.26 -8.09 10.91
N THR A 115 -20.06 -9.38 10.60
CA THR A 115 -19.10 -9.82 9.58
C THR A 115 -19.76 -10.82 8.63
N ALA A 116 -19.24 -10.90 7.40
CA ALA A 116 -19.76 -11.84 6.41
C ALA A 116 -19.59 -13.31 6.84
N SER A 117 -18.56 -13.62 7.64
CA SER A 117 -18.25 -14.99 8.06
C SER A 117 -18.95 -15.43 9.35
N LYS A 118 -19.26 -14.50 10.28
CA LYS A 118 -19.83 -14.82 11.59
C LYS A 118 -21.28 -14.33 11.77
N GLY A 119 -21.76 -13.48 10.86
CA GLY A 119 -23.05 -12.81 10.99
C GLY A 119 -23.05 -11.77 12.10
N ALA A 120 -24.23 -11.49 12.66
CA ALA A 120 -24.41 -10.53 13.73
C ALA A 120 -23.92 -11.05 15.08
N VAL A 121 -23.18 -10.22 15.83
CA VAL A 121 -22.88 -10.42 17.25
C VAL A 121 -23.57 -9.31 18.01
N ILE A 122 -24.69 -9.64 18.66
CA ILE A 122 -25.55 -8.67 19.35
C ILE A 122 -24.93 -8.33 20.70
N THR A 123 -24.77 -7.04 20.98
CA THR A 123 -24.29 -6.52 22.26
C THR A 123 -25.44 -6.08 23.15
N TYR A 124 -26.42 -5.37 22.57
CA TYR A 124 -27.62 -4.91 23.28
C TYR A 124 -28.86 -4.99 22.38
N ILE A 125 -30.03 -5.15 23.01
CA ILE A 125 -31.34 -4.91 22.40
C ILE A 125 -32.07 -3.90 23.27
N LEU A 126 -32.53 -2.80 22.65
CA LEU A 126 -33.36 -1.81 23.33
C LEU A 126 -34.80 -1.98 22.85
N THR A 127 -35.71 -2.26 23.77
CA THR A 127 -37.14 -2.43 23.47
C THR A 127 -37.98 -2.32 24.75
N ASN A 128 -39.24 -1.91 24.60
CA ASN A 128 -40.24 -2.01 25.68
C ASN A 128 -41.08 -3.30 25.57
N GLY A 129 -40.81 -4.15 24.56
CA GLY A 129 -41.44 -5.45 24.37
C GLY A 129 -40.64 -6.61 24.96
N LYS A 130 -40.99 -7.83 24.56
CA LYS A 130 -40.28 -9.05 24.93
C LYS A 130 -39.06 -9.27 24.03
N VAL A 131 -37.98 -9.77 24.61
CA VAL A 131 -36.78 -10.25 23.89
C VAL A 131 -36.78 -11.77 23.89
N GLY A 132 -36.56 -12.37 22.72
CA GLY A 132 -36.44 -13.80 22.53
C GLY A 132 -35.09 -14.36 22.98
N SER A 133 -34.81 -15.61 22.60
CA SER A 133 -33.50 -16.20 22.83
C SER A 133 -32.44 -15.51 21.96
N TYR A 134 -31.17 -15.54 22.38
CA TYR A 134 -30.07 -14.98 21.59
C TYR A 134 -30.03 -15.53 20.16
N ILE A 135 -30.25 -16.84 20.00
CA ILE A 135 -30.23 -17.50 18.69
C ILE A 135 -31.34 -16.96 17.81
N ALA A 136 -32.57 -16.83 18.32
CA ALA A 136 -33.71 -16.33 17.57
C ALA A 136 -33.52 -14.86 17.15
N GLU A 137 -33.04 -14.02 18.07
CA GLU A 137 -32.79 -12.60 17.79
C GLU A 137 -31.65 -12.42 16.78
N LYS A 138 -30.58 -13.22 16.89
CA LYS A 138 -29.47 -13.24 15.93
C LYS A 138 -29.96 -13.66 14.55
N GLU A 139 -30.74 -14.73 14.45
CA GLU A 139 -31.28 -15.23 13.20
C GLU A 139 -32.19 -14.20 12.53
N GLN A 140 -33.08 -13.55 13.29
CA GLN A 140 -33.93 -12.46 12.79
C GLN A 140 -33.09 -11.32 12.19
N LEU A 141 -32.04 -10.90 12.91
CA LEU A 141 -31.16 -9.82 12.46
C LEU A 141 -30.32 -10.21 11.23
N ASP A 142 -29.78 -11.43 11.19
CA ASP A 142 -29.03 -11.93 10.03
C ASP A 142 -29.93 -12.10 8.79
N ASN A 143 -31.17 -12.56 8.97
CA ASN A 143 -32.17 -12.66 7.90
C ASN A 143 -32.53 -11.27 7.36
N TYR A 144 -32.80 -10.31 8.25
CA TYR A 144 -33.01 -8.91 7.87
C TYR A 144 -31.85 -8.38 7.03
N ARG A 145 -30.60 -8.58 7.50
CA ARG A 145 -29.39 -8.08 6.83
C ARG A 145 -29.18 -8.70 5.47
N ARG A 146 -29.45 -10.00 5.30
CA ARG A 146 -29.37 -10.67 4.01
C ARG A 146 -30.45 -10.18 3.04
N ALA A 147 -31.69 -10.03 3.51
CA ALA A 147 -32.82 -9.61 2.70
C ALA A 147 -32.72 -8.14 2.25
N ILE A 148 -32.25 -7.24 3.12
CA ILE A 148 -32.12 -5.81 2.77
C ILE A 148 -30.95 -5.56 1.82
N LYS A 149 -29.89 -6.38 1.89
CA LYS A 149 -28.69 -6.25 1.04
C LYS A 149 -29.00 -6.42 -0.45
N SER A 150 -29.90 -7.32 -0.83
CA SER A 150 -30.29 -7.51 -2.24
C SER A 150 -31.08 -6.31 -2.77
N LYS A 151 -31.86 -5.65 -1.91
CA LYS A 151 -32.63 -4.44 -2.22
C LYS A 151 -31.79 -3.16 -2.25
N GLN A 152 -30.61 -3.17 -1.64
CA GLN A 152 -29.61 -2.09 -1.73
C GLN A 152 -28.73 -2.15 -2.99
N SER A 153 -29.04 -3.00 -3.97
CA SER A 153 -28.24 -3.13 -5.20
C SER A 153 -28.30 -1.86 -6.07
N GLY A 154 -29.48 -1.26 -6.25
CA GLY A 154 -29.64 0.04 -6.94
C GLY A 154 -29.04 1.23 -6.17
N SER A 155 -28.92 1.14 -4.84
CA SER A 155 -28.36 2.21 -4.01
C SER A 155 -26.84 2.14 -3.84
N ARG A 156 -26.15 1.19 -4.49
CA ARG A 156 -24.68 1.22 -4.62
C ARG A 156 -24.21 2.36 -5.51
N ASP A 157 -24.97 2.66 -6.56
CA ASP A 157 -24.69 3.82 -7.42
C ASP A 157 -24.93 5.12 -6.65
N GLU A 158 -26.01 5.20 -5.85
CA GLU A 158 -26.22 6.32 -4.93
C GLU A 158 -25.10 6.45 -3.88
N ARG A 159 -24.56 5.36 -3.31
CA ARG A 159 -23.36 5.43 -2.44
C ARG A 159 -22.14 5.94 -3.20
N LYS A 160 -21.96 5.50 -4.44
CA LYS A 160 -20.84 5.92 -5.29
C LYS A 160 -20.94 7.42 -5.57
N GLU A 161 -22.14 7.92 -5.88
CA GLU A 161 -22.42 9.34 -6.08
C GLU A 161 -22.25 10.14 -4.80
N LEU A 162 -22.78 9.69 -3.67
CA LEU A 162 -22.64 10.37 -2.38
C LEU A 162 -21.18 10.43 -1.94
N ASN A 163 -20.44 9.32 -2.05
CA ASN A 163 -19.01 9.29 -1.75
C ASN A 163 -18.22 10.18 -2.71
N ALA A 164 -18.59 10.22 -3.99
CA ALA A 164 -17.98 11.13 -4.97
C ALA A 164 -18.27 12.59 -4.62
N ALA A 165 -19.49 12.93 -4.19
CA ALA A 165 -19.86 14.27 -3.76
C ALA A 165 -19.12 14.69 -2.49
N ILE A 166 -19.00 13.80 -1.49
CA ILE A 166 -18.20 14.05 -0.28
C ILE A 166 -16.73 14.24 -0.64
N ALA A 167 -16.18 13.38 -1.51
CA ALA A 167 -14.81 13.49 -1.97
C ALA A 167 -14.56 14.78 -2.78
N ALA A 168 -15.53 15.20 -3.60
CA ALA A 168 -15.45 16.44 -4.36
C ALA A 168 -15.47 17.67 -3.44
N LYS A 169 -16.36 17.68 -2.44
CA LYS A 169 -16.40 18.74 -1.43
C LYS A 169 -15.11 18.80 -0.62
N GLU A 170 -14.60 17.64 -0.21
CA GLU A 170 -13.32 17.57 0.50
C GLU A 170 -12.15 18.04 -0.38
N ALA A 171 -12.15 17.69 -1.67
CA ALA A 171 -11.15 18.17 -2.62
C ALA A 171 -11.23 19.68 -2.80
N GLU A 172 -12.42 20.26 -2.90
CA GLU A 172 -12.64 21.70 -2.99
C GLU A 172 -12.18 22.43 -1.71
N GLU A 173 -12.45 21.86 -0.54
CA GLU A 173 -12.01 22.43 0.74
C GLU A 173 -10.49 22.42 0.94
N ASN A 174 -9.78 21.51 0.26
CA ASN A 174 -8.34 21.28 0.43
C ASN A 174 -7.48 21.69 -0.78
N THR A 175 -8.06 21.94 -1.95
CA THR A 175 -7.35 22.51 -3.10
C THR A 175 -6.95 23.96 -2.87
N LEU A 176 -5.96 24.45 -3.59
CA LEU A 176 -5.54 25.85 -3.63
C LEU A 176 -6.29 26.66 -4.70
N LYS A 177 -7.04 26.01 -5.60
CA LYS A 177 -7.77 26.69 -6.69
C LYS A 177 -8.74 27.72 -6.11
N GLY A 178 -8.66 28.95 -6.61
CA GLY A 178 -9.52 30.06 -6.18
C GLY A 178 -9.23 30.60 -4.77
N LYS A 179 -8.19 30.12 -4.07
CA LYS A 179 -7.85 30.57 -2.72
C LYS A 179 -6.71 31.58 -2.74
N SER A 180 -6.84 32.62 -1.92
CA SER A 180 -5.78 33.60 -1.70
C SER A 180 -4.71 33.01 -0.76
N ILE A 181 -3.54 32.75 -1.33
CA ILE A 181 -2.40 32.19 -0.61
C ILE A 181 -1.57 33.34 0.00
N LYS A 182 -1.12 33.16 1.25
CA LYS A 182 -0.21 34.09 1.95
C LYS A 182 1.23 33.59 1.92
N ALA A 183 1.46 32.30 2.18
CA ALA A 183 2.80 31.72 2.22
C ALA A 183 2.77 30.20 1.95
N ILE A 184 3.88 29.68 1.41
CA ILE A 184 4.15 28.25 1.28
C ILE A 184 5.39 27.93 2.12
N LYS A 185 5.41 26.77 2.78
CA LYS A 185 6.59 26.20 3.44
C LYS A 185 6.79 24.78 2.95
N VAL A 186 8.01 24.44 2.55
CA VAL A 186 8.41 23.09 2.17
C VAL A 186 9.17 22.48 3.35
N LYS A 187 8.80 21.27 3.77
CA LYS A 187 9.42 20.60 4.93
C LYS A 187 9.81 19.17 4.58
N LEU A 188 10.97 18.76 5.07
CA LEU A 188 11.28 17.36 5.25
C LEU A 188 10.34 16.78 6.33
N ILE A 189 9.92 15.54 6.16
CA ILE A 189 9.16 14.84 7.21
C ILE A 189 10.07 14.48 8.39
N ASP A 190 11.29 14.03 8.08
CA ASP A 190 12.37 13.86 9.03
C ASP A 190 13.52 14.84 8.71
N PRO A 191 13.78 15.84 9.56
CA PRO A 191 14.85 16.81 9.33
C PRO A 191 16.26 16.20 9.48
N ASN A 192 16.40 15.05 10.15
CA ASN A 192 17.67 14.39 10.43
C ASN A 192 17.93 13.19 9.52
N ILE A 193 17.16 13.06 8.43
CA ILE A 193 17.28 11.93 7.51
C ILE A 193 18.70 11.83 6.94
N ASP A 194 19.27 10.62 7.03
CA ASP A 194 20.52 10.31 6.34
C ASP A 194 20.24 10.18 4.84
N ALA A 195 20.71 11.17 4.07
CA ALA A 195 20.45 11.30 2.66
C ALA A 195 21.74 11.15 1.83
N GLY A 196 21.67 10.27 0.84
CA GLY A 196 22.72 10.06 -0.15
C GLY A 196 22.13 9.69 -1.50
N MET A 197 22.95 9.13 -2.38
CA MET A 197 22.47 8.70 -3.70
C MET A 197 21.36 7.65 -3.55
N PHE A 198 20.40 7.65 -4.47
CA PHE A 198 19.23 6.75 -4.45
C PHE A 198 18.27 6.91 -3.26
N SER A 199 18.57 7.76 -2.27
CA SER A 199 17.65 8.02 -1.16
C SER A 199 16.33 8.58 -1.68
N ILE A 200 15.23 8.14 -1.06
CA ILE A 200 13.90 8.72 -1.24
C ILE A 200 13.58 9.50 0.02
N ILE A 201 13.37 10.80 -0.13
CA ILE A 201 13.19 11.73 0.97
C ILE A 201 11.74 12.21 0.95
N PRO A 202 10.91 11.84 1.94
CA PRO A 202 9.55 12.33 2.03
C PRO A 202 9.53 13.83 2.36
N ILE A 203 8.75 14.58 1.60
CA ILE A 203 8.59 16.02 1.72
C ILE A 203 7.10 16.35 1.82
N GLY A 204 6.75 17.36 2.61
CA GLY A 204 5.41 17.93 2.62
C GLY A 204 5.39 19.44 2.48
N MET A 205 4.21 19.96 2.12
CA MET A 205 3.95 21.39 1.95
C MET A 205 2.95 21.86 3.00
N GLU A 206 3.21 23.00 3.62
CA GLU A 206 2.23 23.76 4.40
C GLU A 206 1.92 25.06 3.67
N VAL A 207 0.64 25.34 3.47
CA VAL A 207 0.17 26.57 2.82
C VAL A 207 -0.66 27.35 3.82
N THR A 208 -0.24 28.58 4.10
CA THR A 208 -1.03 29.52 4.91
C THR A 208 -1.84 30.39 3.95
N LEU A 209 -3.16 30.38 4.11
CA LEU A 209 -4.06 31.26 3.37
C LEU A 209 -4.11 32.66 4.02
N THR A 210 -4.60 33.66 3.28
CA THR A 210 -4.72 35.03 3.81
C THR A 210 -5.67 35.13 5.00
N ASN A 211 -6.67 34.24 5.11
CA ASN A 211 -7.58 34.13 6.26
C ASN A 211 -6.97 33.39 7.47
N GLY A 212 -5.70 33.00 7.42
CA GLY A 212 -5.01 32.29 8.50
C GLY A 212 -5.18 30.77 8.52
N LYS A 213 -6.08 30.20 7.70
CA LYS A 213 -6.22 28.73 7.59
C LYS A 213 -4.92 28.13 7.05
N VAL A 214 -4.45 27.07 7.69
CA VAL A 214 -3.28 26.29 7.24
C VAL A 214 -3.75 25.01 6.57
N LEU A 215 -3.38 24.84 5.32
CA LEU A 215 -3.58 23.63 4.53
C LEU A 215 -2.27 22.85 4.45
N LYS A 216 -2.35 21.51 4.43
CA LYS A 216 -1.16 20.63 4.45
C LYS A 216 -1.32 19.51 3.42
N THR A 217 -0.21 19.04 2.86
CA THR A 217 -0.19 17.84 2.01
C THR A 217 -0.21 16.55 2.83
N LYS A 218 -0.44 15.42 2.15
CA LYS A 218 -0.58 14.09 2.77
C LYS A 218 0.57 13.71 3.71
N ASN A 219 1.81 14.00 3.34
CA ASN A 219 2.98 13.64 4.16
C ASN A 219 3.02 14.39 5.50
N LEU A 220 2.29 15.50 5.63
CA LEU A 220 2.12 16.27 6.86
C LEU A 220 0.73 16.08 7.50
N GLY A 221 0.03 15.00 7.13
CA GLY A 221 -1.29 14.66 7.68
C GLY A 221 -2.46 15.47 7.12
N GLY A 222 -2.24 16.28 6.08
CA GLY A 222 -3.31 17.02 5.42
C GLY A 222 -3.83 16.38 4.13
N LYS A 223 -4.68 17.10 3.42
CA LYS A 223 -5.41 16.61 2.24
C LYS A 223 -5.20 17.47 1.00
N THR A 224 -4.35 18.51 1.08
CA THR A 224 -4.02 19.33 -0.08
C THR A 224 -3.25 18.48 -1.10
N PRO A 225 -3.72 18.43 -2.36
CA PRO A 225 -3.10 17.57 -3.35
C PRO A 225 -1.78 18.17 -3.84
N TYR A 226 -0.77 17.32 -4.07
CA TYR A 226 0.50 17.77 -4.65
C TYR A 226 0.34 18.32 -6.07
N THR A 227 -0.75 17.96 -6.76
CA THR A 227 -1.07 18.46 -8.10
C THR A 227 -1.37 19.95 -8.16
N ASP A 228 -1.60 20.61 -7.02
CA ASP A 228 -1.82 22.07 -6.94
C ASP A 228 -0.52 22.87 -6.95
N PHE A 229 0.62 22.17 -6.94
CA PHE A 229 1.94 22.77 -6.96
C PHE A 229 2.66 22.46 -8.26
N GLU A 230 3.53 23.38 -8.63
CA GLU A 230 4.61 23.18 -9.58
C GLU A 230 5.93 23.22 -8.84
N SER A 231 6.96 22.60 -9.43
CA SER A 231 8.25 22.49 -8.79
C SER A 231 9.40 22.48 -9.79
N SER A 232 10.56 22.95 -9.33
CA SER A 232 11.85 22.72 -9.98
C SER A 232 12.85 22.15 -8.99
N THR A 233 13.75 21.30 -9.49
CA THR A 233 14.65 20.50 -8.66
C THR A 233 16.08 20.49 -9.18
N THR A 234 17.03 20.38 -8.25
CA THR A 234 18.43 20.01 -8.56
C THR A 234 18.89 18.89 -7.62
N GLY A 235 19.78 18.02 -8.08
CA GLY A 235 20.24 16.87 -7.31
C GLY A 235 19.29 15.67 -7.29
N GLY A 236 18.23 15.69 -8.10
CA GLY A 236 17.26 14.61 -8.20
C GLY A 236 15.91 15.06 -8.76
N ASN A 237 14.89 14.22 -8.55
CA ASN A 237 13.54 14.41 -9.05
C ASN A 237 12.52 14.44 -7.89
N PHE A 238 11.49 15.25 -8.02
CA PHE A 238 10.39 15.32 -7.06
C PHE A 238 9.07 14.90 -7.70
N ALA A 239 8.38 13.93 -7.09
CA ALA A 239 7.07 13.48 -7.56
C ALA A 239 6.24 12.98 -6.38
N GLY A 240 4.96 13.38 -6.32
CA GLY A 240 3.99 12.81 -5.38
C GLY A 240 4.29 13.03 -3.89
N GLY A 241 5.17 13.98 -3.54
CA GLY A 241 5.62 14.19 -2.17
C GLY A 241 6.96 13.55 -1.83
N ASP A 242 7.58 12.84 -2.77
CA ASP A 242 8.86 12.19 -2.57
C ASP A 242 9.94 12.81 -3.45
N PHE A 243 11.09 13.13 -2.85
CA PHE A 243 12.28 13.55 -3.58
C PHE A 243 13.24 12.36 -3.70
N LYS A 244 13.47 11.91 -4.93
CA LYS A 244 14.44 10.87 -5.24
C LYS A 244 15.76 11.52 -5.61
N VAL A 245 16.77 11.34 -4.76
CA VAL A 245 18.14 11.83 -5.01
C VAL A 245 18.71 11.12 -6.23
N ASP A 246 19.44 11.88 -7.05
CA ASP A 246 20.11 11.35 -8.24
C ASP A 246 21.10 10.23 -7.88
N ASN A 247 21.30 9.31 -8.81
CA ASN A 247 22.22 8.20 -8.63
C ASN A 247 23.64 8.49 -9.12
N ASP A 248 23.82 9.61 -9.81
CA ASP A 248 25.09 10.08 -10.31
C ASP A 248 25.44 11.41 -9.64
N THR A 249 26.56 11.44 -8.94
CA THR A 249 26.95 12.64 -8.17
C THR A 249 27.27 13.84 -9.04
N ARG A 250 27.49 13.64 -10.35
CA ARG A 250 27.66 14.73 -11.32
C ARG A 250 26.39 15.57 -11.47
N ASN A 251 25.22 14.97 -11.20
CA ASN A 251 23.92 15.63 -11.26
C ASN A 251 23.51 16.29 -9.93
N ILE A 252 24.38 16.25 -8.91
CA ILE A 252 24.13 16.77 -7.56
C ILE A 252 25.07 17.95 -7.28
N PRO A 253 24.79 19.15 -7.84
CA PRO A 253 25.65 20.30 -7.66
C PRO A 253 25.65 20.75 -6.19
N GLY A 254 26.85 21.00 -5.66
CA GLY A 254 27.04 21.47 -4.29
C GLY A 254 26.63 20.46 -3.21
N ASP A 255 26.55 19.17 -3.55
CA ASP A 255 26.31 18.07 -2.60
C ASP A 255 25.06 18.27 -1.73
N LYS A 256 24.02 18.81 -2.35
CA LYS A 256 22.71 19.08 -1.74
C LYS A 256 21.60 18.86 -2.75
N ILE A 257 20.42 18.52 -2.24
CA ILE A 257 19.20 18.64 -3.03
C ILE A 257 18.61 20.03 -2.87
N THR A 258 18.00 20.52 -3.94
CA THR A 258 17.20 21.75 -3.89
C THR A 258 15.83 21.48 -4.50
N LEU A 259 14.79 21.87 -3.79
CA LEU A 259 13.41 21.81 -4.26
C LEU A 259 12.79 23.20 -4.11
N LYS A 260 12.45 23.82 -5.25
CA LYS A 260 11.64 25.04 -5.29
C LYS A 260 10.21 24.65 -5.66
N VAL A 261 9.23 25.12 -4.89
CA VAL A 261 7.81 24.83 -5.08
C VAL A 261 7.03 26.13 -5.14
N TRP A 262 6.06 26.23 -6.04
CA TRP A 262 5.11 27.34 -6.11
C TRP A 262 3.70 26.82 -6.38
N SER A 263 2.69 27.64 -6.08
CA SER A 263 1.31 27.30 -6.40
C SER A 263 1.06 27.47 -7.89
N LYS A 264 0.37 26.50 -8.52
CA LYS A 264 -0.11 26.62 -9.90
C LYS A 264 -1.08 27.79 -10.09
N TYR A 265 -1.75 28.20 -9.03
CA TYR A 265 -2.76 29.26 -9.05
C TYR A 265 -2.21 30.62 -8.61
N ASN A 266 -0.98 30.65 -8.10
CA ASN A 266 -0.26 31.89 -7.79
C ASN A 266 1.26 31.62 -7.77
N SER A 267 1.91 31.78 -8.92
CA SER A 267 3.35 31.49 -9.09
C SER A 267 4.27 32.49 -8.40
N SER A 268 3.76 33.66 -7.98
CA SER A 268 4.55 34.67 -7.24
C SER A 268 4.92 34.19 -5.83
N ILE A 269 4.11 33.28 -5.26
CA ILE A 269 4.37 32.71 -3.94
C ILE A 269 5.09 31.38 -4.13
N SER A 270 6.35 31.36 -3.74
CA SER A 270 7.20 30.18 -3.82
C SER A 270 7.93 29.94 -2.51
N ALA A 271 8.38 28.70 -2.32
CA ALA A 271 9.19 28.29 -1.19
C ALA A 271 10.32 27.40 -1.70
N LYS A 272 11.44 27.42 -1.00
CA LYS A 272 12.65 26.68 -1.36
C LYS A 272 13.08 25.84 -0.17
N LEU A 273 13.35 24.57 -0.43
CA LEU A 273 14.03 23.66 0.47
C LEU A 273 15.43 23.38 -0.09
N GLU A 274 16.44 23.46 0.76
CA GLU A 274 17.76 22.92 0.49
C GLU A 274 18.10 21.93 1.60
N HIS A 275 18.65 20.78 1.22
CA HIS A 275 19.08 19.77 2.19
C HIS A 275 20.44 19.19 1.80
N PRO A 276 21.48 19.35 2.65
CA PRO A 276 22.81 18.81 2.38
C PRO A 276 22.78 17.27 2.44
N LEU A 277 23.52 16.63 1.54
CA LEU A 277 23.68 15.18 1.56
C LEU A 277 24.88 14.79 2.43
N ASN A 278 24.75 13.66 3.12
CA ASN A 278 25.81 13.05 3.92
C ASN A 278 26.34 11.73 3.32
N TYR A 279 25.70 11.26 2.24
CA TYR A 279 26.09 10.08 1.48
C TYR A 279 26.19 8.80 2.33
N ARG A 280 25.38 8.71 3.38
CA ARG A 280 25.33 7.55 4.28
C ARG A 280 24.49 6.40 3.73
N ASN A 281 24.81 5.97 2.52
CA ASN A 281 24.12 4.87 1.84
C ASN A 281 25.13 3.89 1.24
N ASN A 282 24.80 2.61 1.33
CA ASN A 282 25.59 1.59 0.62
C ASN A 282 25.37 1.72 -0.89
N ALA A 283 26.39 1.37 -1.67
CA ALA A 283 26.31 1.36 -3.13
C ALA A 283 26.57 -0.03 -3.68
N TYR A 284 25.83 -0.41 -4.73
CA TYR A 284 25.98 -1.69 -5.41
C TYR A 284 26.08 -1.44 -6.92
N TYR A 285 27.19 -1.89 -7.51
CA TYR A 285 27.44 -1.79 -8.96
C TYR A 285 27.54 -3.18 -9.56
N ASN A 286 26.69 -3.44 -10.54
CA ASN A 286 26.63 -4.73 -11.22
C ASN A 286 27.32 -4.67 -12.58
N PHE A 287 28.40 -5.43 -12.70
CA PHE A 287 29.21 -5.67 -13.88
C PHE A 287 29.26 -7.17 -14.21
N GLN A 288 28.34 -7.95 -13.64
CA GLN A 288 28.27 -9.38 -13.85
C GLN A 288 27.94 -9.71 -15.31
N GLY A 289 28.59 -10.74 -15.85
CA GLY A 289 28.27 -11.28 -17.15
C GLY A 289 26.90 -11.96 -17.19
N ASN A 290 26.17 -11.79 -18.28
CA ASN A 290 24.88 -12.44 -18.46
C ASN A 290 25.02 -13.96 -18.52
N GLY A 291 24.03 -14.68 -17.98
CA GLY A 291 23.96 -16.13 -18.14
C GLY A 291 23.74 -16.55 -19.59
N GLY A 292 24.22 -17.74 -19.93
CA GLY A 292 23.95 -18.38 -21.20
C GLY A 292 22.52 -18.93 -21.25
N ALA A 293 21.92 -18.92 -22.44
CA ALA A 293 20.58 -19.47 -22.65
C ALA A 293 20.59 -21.00 -22.49
N HIS A 294 19.50 -21.58 -22.01
CA HIS A 294 19.31 -23.03 -22.06
C HIS A 294 19.23 -23.53 -23.51
N GLY A 295 19.80 -24.70 -23.75
CA GLY A 295 19.63 -25.41 -25.01
C GLY A 295 18.15 -25.71 -25.28
N ARG A 296 17.80 -25.85 -26.56
CA ARG A 296 16.48 -26.30 -27.01
C ARG A 296 16.64 -27.27 -28.17
N SER A 297 15.78 -28.27 -28.25
CA SER A 297 15.76 -29.23 -29.36
C SER A 297 17.05 -30.04 -29.47
N GLY A 298 17.59 -30.51 -28.34
CA GLY A 298 18.87 -31.24 -28.31
C GLY A 298 20.10 -30.35 -28.55
N ALA A 299 19.94 -29.02 -28.48
CA ALA A 299 21.05 -28.08 -28.63
C ALA A 299 21.85 -27.91 -27.33
N ARG A 300 23.13 -27.55 -27.49
CA ARG A 300 24.03 -27.17 -26.39
C ARG A 300 23.47 -25.96 -25.64
N GLY A 301 23.67 -25.93 -24.32
CA GLY A 301 23.49 -24.70 -23.55
C GLY A 301 24.44 -23.59 -23.99
N GLY A 302 23.96 -22.36 -23.99
CA GLY A 302 24.73 -21.18 -24.33
C GLY A 302 25.82 -20.88 -23.30
N LEU A 303 26.91 -20.26 -23.75
CA LEU A 303 28.01 -19.84 -22.88
C LEU A 303 27.57 -18.65 -22.00
N GLY A 304 27.96 -18.68 -20.73
CA GLY A 304 27.92 -17.51 -19.87
C GLY A 304 28.86 -16.43 -20.38
N LYS A 305 28.48 -15.16 -20.27
CA LYS A 305 29.33 -14.03 -20.64
C LYS A 305 30.30 -13.72 -19.51
N ASP A 306 31.46 -13.18 -19.85
CA ASP A 306 32.44 -12.75 -18.85
C ASP A 306 31.92 -11.55 -18.05
N GLY A 307 32.34 -11.48 -16.79
CA GLY A 307 32.19 -10.28 -15.97
C GLY A 307 33.02 -9.14 -16.56
N LYS A 308 32.48 -7.92 -16.50
CA LYS A 308 33.17 -6.75 -17.07
C LYS A 308 34.27 -6.27 -16.13
N SER A 309 35.48 -6.13 -16.66
CA SER A 309 36.61 -5.53 -15.95
C SER A 309 36.45 -4.01 -15.82
N VAL A 310 36.79 -3.49 -14.63
CA VAL A 310 36.64 -2.06 -14.30
C VAL A 310 37.83 -1.54 -13.50
N ASN A 311 38.14 -0.25 -13.70
CA ASN A 311 39.13 0.50 -12.94
C ASN A 311 38.41 1.52 -12.06
N ILE A 312 38.74 1.55 -10.78
CA ILE A 312 38.12 2.42 -9.79
C ILE A 312 39.18 3.37 -9.24
N THR A 313 38.94 4.67 -9.37
CA THR A 313 39.72 5.70 -8.67
C THR A 313 38.92 6.17 -7.48
N ALA A 314 39.51 6.12 -6.29
CA ALA A 314 38.92 6.53 -5.02
C ALA A 314 39.69 7.74 -4.46
N GLU A 315 38.99 8.85 -4.23
CA GLU A 315 39.53 10.11 -3.75
C GLU A 315 38.93 10.47 -2.39
N LYS A 316 39.78 10.83 -1.43
CA LYS A 316 39.33 11.31 -0.11
C LYS A 316 38.69 12.69 -0.22
N MET A 317 37.53 12.87 0.40
CA MET A 317 36.84 14.16 0.45
C MET A 317 36.19 14.39 1.83
N THR A 318 35.96 15.65 2.16
CA THR A 318 35.07 16.04 3.26
C THR A 318 33.90 16.82 2.65
N ILE A 319 32.68 16.36 2.90
CA ILE A 319 31.47 16.96 2.34
C ILE A 319 30.47 17.18 3.47
N ASN A 320 30.04 18.42 3.66
CA ASN A 320 29.09 18.79 4.72
C ASN A 320 29.50 18.25 6.11
N GLY A 321 30.81 18.31 6.42
CA GLY A 321 31.39 17.80 7.67
C GLY A 321 31.56 16.27 7.75
N ASN A 322 31.17 15.52 6.72
CA ASN A 322 31.28 14.07 6.67
C ASN A 322 32.51 13.62 5.87
N ASN A 323 33.19 12.58 6.36
CA ASN A 323 34.27 11.93 5.62
C ASN A 323 33.67 11.04 4.53
N VAL A 324 33.97 11.38 3.28
CA VAL A 324 33.40 10.76 2.09
C VAL A 324 34.52 10.31 1.16
N THR A 325 34.28 9.25 0.41
CA THR A 325 35.13 8.86 -0.71
C THR A 325 34.38 9.08 -2.00
N LYS A 326 34.96 9.86 -2.91
CA LYS A 326 34.50 9.91 -4.30
C LYS A 326 35.09 8.72 -5.05
N ILE A 327 34.25 7.89 -5.64
CA ILE A 327 34.65 6.81 -6.53
C ILE A 327 34.27 7.15 -7.98
N THR A 328 35.21 6.91 -8.89
CA THR A 328 34.97 6.98 -10.34
C THR A 328 35.26 5.61 -10.92
N ILE A 329 34.23 4.95 -11.46
CA ILE A 329 34.33 3.62 -12.05
C ILE A 329 34.44 3.77 -13.56
N ARG A 330 35.50 3.23 -14.15
CA ARG A 330 35.78 3.25 -15.59
C ARG A 330 35.83 1.84 -16.15
N ASP A 331 35.49 1.69 -17.42
CA ASP A 331 35.84 0.46 -18.15
C ASP A 331 37.33 0.43 -18.52
N VAL A 332 37.77 -0.67 -19.13
CA VAL A 332 39.15 -0.86 -19.60
C VAL A 332 39.58 0.13 -20.69
N SER A 333 38.62 0.80 -21.34
CA SER A 333 38.87 1.89 -22.29
C SER A 333 38.87 3.26 -21.61
N TYR A 334 38.91 3.30 -20.28
CA TYR A 334 38.88 4.50 -19.44
C TYR A 334 37.62 5.36 -19.55
N ARG A 335 36.55 4.87 -20.17
CA ARG A 335 35.27 5.59 -20.19
C ARG A 335 34.62 5.52 -18.81
N VAL A 336 34.18 6.66 -18.28
CA VAL A 336 33.44 6.73 -17.02
C VAL A 336 32.09 6.02 -17.18
N LEU A 337 31.88 5.00 -16.37
CA LEU A 337 30.60 4.30 -16.25
C LEU A 337 29.75 4.93 -15.15
N TYR A 338 30.36 5.20 -14.00
CA TYR A 338 29.69 5.74 -12.82
C TYR A 338 30.60 6.67 -12.03
N GLU A 339 30.00 7.67 -11.40
CA GLU A 339 30.63 8.50 -10.37
C GLU A 339 29.73 8.50 -9.12
N ALA A 340 30.36 8.33 -7.97
CA ALA A 340 29.65 8.23 -6.70
C ALA A 340 30.44 8.84 -5.55
N LYS A 341 29.72 9.32 -4.55
CA LYS A 341 30.24 9.82 -3.28
C LYS A 341 29.62 8.97 -2.18
N ILE A 342 30.45 8.41 -1.31
CA ILE A 342 30.04 7.40 -0.35
C ILE A 342 30.73 7.68 0.98
N ASN A 343 29.96 7.77 2.06
CA ASN A 343 30.52 7.93 3.40
C ASN A 343 31.43 6.74 3.74
N ILE A 344 32.56 7.00 4.43
CA ILE A 344 33.55 5.96 4.78
C ILE A 344 32.97 4.84 5.67
N GLU A 345 31.86 5.10 6.36
CA GLU A 345 31.19 4.10 7.19
C GLU A 345 30.40 3.08 6.37
N ASN A 346 30.05 3.42 5.13
CA ASN A 346 29.24 2.62 4.22
C ASN A 346 30.06 1.69 3.34
N THR A 347 29.38 0.70 2.77
CA THR A 347 29.98 -0.34 1.93
C THR A 347 29.66 -0.14 0.45
N VAL A 348 30.68 -0.30 -0.38
CA VAL A 348 30.56 -0.39 -1.84
C VAL A 348 30.69 -1.85 -2.25
N THR A 349 29.72 -2.36 -2.97
CA THR A 349 29.80 -3.70 -3.57
C THR A 349 30.00 -3.58 -5.07
N ILE A 350 31.06 -4.21 -5.57
CA ILE A 350 31.37 -4.33 -7.00
C ILE A 350 31.19 -5.79 -7.38
N ASN A 351 30.16 -6.10 -8.16
CA ASN A 351 29.93 -7.45 -8.67
C ASN A 351 30.38 -7.54 -10.12
N ALA A 352 31.54 -8.11 -10.37
CA ALA A 352 32.11 -8.39 -11.69
C ALA A 352 32.21 -9.91 -11.93
N LYS A 353 31.26 -10.71 -11.43
CA LYS A 353 31.24 -12.16 -11.66
C LYS A 353 31.03 -12.52 -13.14
N GLY A 354 31.49 -13.70 -13.53
CA GLY A 354 31.08 -14.32 -14.78
C GLY A 354 29.62 -14.79 -14.75
N GLY A 355 28.98 -14.82 -15.91
CA GLY A 355 27.66 -15.39 -16.10
C GLY A 355 27.70 -16.91 -16.07
N ASN A 356 26.64 -17.55 -15.60
CA ASN A 356 26.56 -19.01 -15.63
C ASN A 356 26.32 -19.52 -17.05
N GLY A 357 26.86 -20.68 -17.39
CA GLY A 357 26.50 -21.38 -18.62
C GLY A 357 25.08 -21.93 -18.54
N GLY A 358 24.38 -21.93 -19.67
CA GLY A 358 23.05 -22.53 -19.77
C GLY A 358 23.13 -24.05 -19.77
N SER A 359 22.11 -24.73 -19.25
CA SER A 359 22.05 -26.19 -19.36
C SER A 359 21.81 -26.65 -20.80
N GLY A 360 22.37 -27.79 -21.18
CA GLY A 360 22.02 -28.48 -22.41
C GLY A 360 20.64 -29.11 -22.31
N ASP A 361 19.98 -29.27 -23.44
CA ASP A 361 18.68 -29.93 -23.53
C ASP A 361 18.81 -31.46 -23.52
N SER A 362 17.75 -32.18 -23.17
CA SER A 362 17.70 -33.62 -23.40
C SER A 362 17.88 -33.91 -24.90
N GLY A 363 18.47 -35.07 -25.21
CA GLY A 363 18.54 -35.51 -26.61
C GLY A 363 17.14 -35.57 -27.22
N PHE A 364 17.01 -35.36 -28.54
CA PHE A 364 15.77 -35.65 -29.25
C PHE A 364 15.90 -37.04 -29.90
N GLY A 365 15.03 -37.99 -29.53
CA GLY A 365 15.02 -39.36 -30.06
C GLY A 365 16.20 -40.19 -29.55
N ARG A 366 16.78 -41.04 -30.42
CA ARG A 366 17.91 -41.92 -30.09
C ARG A 366 19.25 -41.18 -29.87
N GLY A 367 19.24 -39.88 -29.59
CA GLY A 367 20.43 -39.05 -29.43
C GLY A 367 21.00 -39.01 -28.01
N ASN A 368 22.28 -38.62 -27.90
CA ASN A 368 22.90 -38.25 -26.62
C ASN A 368 22.29 -36.95 -26.08
N GLY A 369 22.37 -36.74 -24.76
CA GLY A 369 22.03 -35.46 -24.16
C GLY A 369 22.97 -34.34 -24.64
N ALA A 370 22.45 -33.13 -24.81
CA ALA A 370 23.25 -32.02 -25.28
C ALA A 370 24.17 -31.49 -24.17
N ALA A 371 25.36 -31.01 -24.52
CA ALA A 371 26.29 -30.48 -23.51
C ALA A 371 25.77 -29.17 -22.87
N GLY A 372 26.16 -28.93 -21.62
CA GLY A 372 26.03 -27.64 -20.98
C GLY A 372 26.93 -26.57 -21.62
N GLY A 373 26.54 -25.32 -21.46
CA GLY A 373 27.39 -24.18 -21.76
C GLY A 373 28.40 -23.94 -20.64
N ASP A 374 29.58 -23.43 -20.98
CA ASP A 374 30.59 -23.07 -19.98
C ASP A 374 30.21 -21.76 -19.29
N GLY A 375 30.61 -21.60 -18.03
CA GLY A 375 30.47 -20.35 -17.31
C GLY A 375 31.47 -19.32 -17.82
N GLY A 376 31.08 -18.04 -17.85
CA GLY A 376 31.96 -16.94 -18.18
C GLY A 376 33.00 -16.70 -17.08
N ASN A 377 34.12 -16.09 -17.46
CA ASN A 377 35.17 -15.71 -16.51
C ASN A 377 34.73 -14.51 -15.66
N GLY A 378 35.28 -14.38 -14.45
CA GLY A 378 35.14 -13.17 -13.66
C GLY A 378 35.95 -12.01 -14.26
N GLY A 379 35.46 -10.79 -14.10
CA GLY A 379 36.14 -9.57 -14.50
C GLY A 379 37.27 -9.18 -13.55
N GLN A 380 38.16 -8.29 -14.01
CA GLN A 380 39.23 -7.72 -13.20
C GLN A 380 38.79 -6.38 -12.61
N VAL A 381 39.02 -6.17 -11.32
CA VAL A 381 38.71 -4.92 -10.62
C VAL A 381 39.98 -4.34 -10.03
N SER A 382 40.38 -3.16 -10.49
CA SER A 382 41.46 -2.40 -9.86
C SER A 382 40.88 -1.23 -9.07
N VAL A 383 41.41 -0.99 -7.87
CA VAL A 383 41.08 0.17 -7.05
C VAL A 383 42.38 0.91 -6.76
N SER A 384 42.35 2.23 -6.89
CA SER A 384 43.52 3.09 -6.71
C SER A 384 43.11 4.45 -6.15
N GLY A 385 44.08 5.26 -5.73
CA GLY A 385 43.85 6.64 -5.29
C GLY A 385 43.87 6.83 -3.77
N SER A 386 43.89 8.09 -3.34
CA SER A 386 44.08 8.48 -1.94
C SER A 386 43.01 7.90 -0.99
N GLY A 387 41.81 7.66 -1.51
CA GLY A 387 40.65 7.14 -0.79
C GLY A 387 40.48 5.62 -0.85
N ALA A 388 41.37 4.89 -1.54
CA ALA A 388 41.24 3.45 -1.68
C ALA A 388 41.25 2.76 -0.30
N SER A 389 42.20 3.09 0.58
CA SER A 389 42.33 2.42 1.88
C SER A 389 41.20 2.69 2.87
N GLN A 390 40.48 3.82 2.77
CA GLN A 390 39.41 4.19 3.71
C GLN A 390 38.05 3.62 3.35
N ILE A 391 37.78 3.35 2.07
CA ILE A 391 36.46 2.90 1.64
C ILE A 391 36.28 1.41 1.92
N LYS A 392 35.16 1.04 2.56
CA LYS A 392 34.80 -0.37 2.73
C LYS A 392 34.26 -0.89 1.40
N MET A 393 34.96 -1.84 0.80
CA MET A 393 34.61 -2.38 -0.51
C MET A 393 34.55 -3.90 -0.49
N ILE A 394 33.47 -4.45 -1.01
CA ILE A 394 33.28 -5.88 -1.28
C ILE A 394 33.40 -6.06 -2.79
N ILE A 395 34.44 -6.77 -3.23
CA ILE A 395 34.68 -7.03 -4.66
C ILE A 395 34.39 -8.50 -4.93
N GLN A 396 33.52 -8.77 -5.91
CA GLN A 396 33.16 -10.12 -6.31
C GLN A 396 33.56 -10.35 -7.77
N VAL A 397 34.53 -11.25 -7.98
CA VAL A 397 35.14 -11.51 -9.29
C VAL A 397 35.14 -13.00 -9.62
N GLN A 398 34.22 -13.78 -9.06
CA GLN A 398 34.19 -15.22 -9.29
C GLN A 398 33.74 -15.54 -10.73
N GLY A 399 34.34 -16.58 -11.32
CA GLY A 399 33.83 -17.13 -12.57
C GLY A 399 32.46 -17.78 -12.39
N GLY A 400 31.65 -17.72 -13.45
CA GLY A 400 30.32 -18.31 -13.49
C GLY A 400 30.38 -19.84 -13.49
N ASN A 401 29.31 -20.47 -13.00
CA ASN A 401 29.21 -21.92 -13.01
C ASN A 401 28.93 -22.43 -14.42
N GLY A 402 29.46 -23.60 -14.77
CA GLY A 402 29.07 -24.30 -16.00
C GLY A 402 27.63 -24.82 -15.90
N GLY A 403 26.94 -24.87 -17.04
CA GLY A 403 25.61 -25.43 -17.15
C GLY A 403 25.62 -26.96 -17.08
N ALA A 404 24.51 -27.54 -16.61
CA ALA A 404 24.38 -29.00 -16.60
C ALA A 404 24.28 -29.54 -18.04
N GLY A 405 24.85 -30.71 -18.30
CA GLY A 405 24.55 -31.47 -19.50
C GLY A 405 23.12 -31.99 -19.47
N GLY A 406 22.47 -32.04 -20.64
CA GLY A 406 21.15 -32.62 -20.80
C GLY A 406 21.17 -34.13 -20.60
N LYS A 407 20.03 -34.70 -20.22
CA LYS A 407 19.91 -36.14 -20.00
C LYS A 407 19.80 -36.91 -21.32
N ARG A 408 20.31 -38.13 -21.32
CA ARG A 408 20.01 -39.14 -22.36
C ARG A 408 18.54 -39.58 -22.28
N GLU A 409 17.94 -39.88 -23.43
CA GLU A 409 16.59 -40.45 -23.49
C GLU A 409 16.58 -41.98 -23.40
N GLU A 410 17.61 -42.65 -23.93
CA GLU A 410 17.73 -44.11 -23.93
C GLU A 410 19.00 -44.57 -23.18
N SER A 411 18.96 -45.77 -22.59
CA SER A 411 20.01 -46.27 -21.68
C SER A 411 21.37 -46.49 -22.35
N TYR A 412 21.40 -46.76 -23.65
CA TYR A 412 22.64 -46.90 -24.43
C TYR A 412 23.24 -45.55 -24.88
N ASN A 413 22.49 -44.45 -24.72
CA ASN A 413 22.98 -43.11 -24.99
C ASN A 413 23.75 -42.55 -23.78
N LYS A 414 24.46 -41.46 -23.99
CA LYS A 414 25.24 -40.76 -22.96
C LYS A 414 24.57 -39.45 -22.60
N ASP A 415 24.64 -39.11 -21.31
CA ASP A 415 24.30 -37.77 -20.86
C ASP A 415 25.25 -36.75 -21.49
N GLY A 416 24.73 -35.54 -21.69
CA GLY A 416 25.54 -34.41 -22.08
C GLY A 416 26.60 -34.13 -21.03
N ARG A 417 27.75 -33.61 -21.47
CA ARG A 417 28.78 -33.15 -20.54
C ARG A 417 28.33 -31.87 -19.85
N ASN A 418 28.62 -31.73 -18.57
CA ASN A 418 28.50 -30.45 -17.88
C ASN A 418 29.51 -29.45 -18.49
N GLY A 419 29.10 -28.18 -18.55
CA GLY A 419 30.02 -27.10 -18.88
C GLY A 419 31.04 -26.88 -17.76
N THR A 420 32.16 -26.27 -18.10
CA THR A 420 33.19 -25.92 -17.12
C THR A 420 32.85 -24.63 -16.41
N ARG A 421 33.30 -24.51 -15.15
CA ARG A 421 33.27 -23.23 -14.44
C ARG A 421 34.27 -22.27 -15.08
N GLY A 422 33.87 -21.01 -15.23
CA GLY A 422 34.77 -19.95 -15.69
C GLY A 422 35.87 -19.66 -14.66
N ALA A 423 36.98 -19.10 -15.11
CA ALA A 423 38.06 -18.68 -14.23
C ALA A 423 37.61 -17.51 -13.34
N ASN A 424 38.14 -17.44 -12.12
CA ASN A 424 37.99 -16.23 -11.31
C ASN A 424 38.81 -15.10 -11.93
N GLY A 425 38.25 -13.90 -11.90
CA GLY A 425 39.00 -12.67 -12.17
C GLY A 425 39.88 -12.29 -10.98
N THR A 426 40.47 -11.10 -11.07
CA THR A 426 41.38 -10.58 -10.04
C THR A 426 40.82 -9.29 -9.44
N SER A 427 41.17 -9.03 -8.19
CA SER A 427 40.88 -7.76 -7.53
C SER A 427 42.14 -7.23 -6.84
N ASN A 428 42.56 -6.02 -7.21
CA ASN A 428 43.69 -5.33 -6.59
C ASN A 428 43.17 -4.02 -5.99
N LYS A 429 43.59 -3.70 -4.76
CA LYS A 429 43.16 -2.51 -4.03
C LYS A 429 44.34 -1.78 -3.43
#